data_AF-A0A351V908-F1
#
_entry.id   AF-A0A351V908-F1
#
_cell.length_a   1.000
_cell.length_b   1.000
_cell.length_c   1.000
_cell.angle_alpha   90.00
_cell.angle_beta   90.00
_cell.angle_gamma   90.00
#
_symmetry.space_group_name_H-M   'P 1'
#
loop_
_entity.id
_entity.type
_entity.pdbx_description
1 polymer ?
#
loop_
_entity_poly.entity_id
_entity_poly.type
_entity_poly.pdbx_seq_one_letter_code
_entity_poly.pdbx_strand_id
1 'polypeptide(L)'
;FKDGEGAIGMVKEKLEKEGFEVALFDYAHPDFYEMFEGGVEDIKSKFDLAVYVACIDTASNQSVRRIDWVHLMAADAPWFLNDVPAMFISVANPYHLLDAPMIKTFINAYTPSEEVVDQVVEKIMGRSEFKGVNPVDPFCGVWGAEH
;
A
#
# COMPACT_ATOMS: atom_id res chain seq x y z
N PHE A 1 0.27 12.77 -11.23
CA PHE A 1 -1.17 12.52 -11.47
C PHE A 1 -1.83 12.37 -10.11
N LYS A 2 -3.00 12.98 -9.91
CA LYS A 2 -3.77 12.98 -8.66
C LYS A 2 -4.44 11.62 -8.38
N ASP A 3 -3.72 10.51 -8.52
CA ASP A 3 -4.33 9.18 -8.37
C ASP A 3 -4.43 8.73 -6.90
N GLY A 4 -4.12 9.64 -5.97
CA GLY A 4 -4.39 9.49 -4.54
C GLY A 4 -5.81 9.87 -4.09
N GLU A 5 -6.60 10.59 -4.92
CA GLU A 5 -8.01 10.89 -4.57
C GLU A 5 -8.96 9.72 -4.91
N GLY A 6 -8.54 8.74 -5.70
CA GLY A 6 -9.36 7.59 -6.12
C GLY A 6 -9.30 6.41 -5.14
N ALA A 7 -8.45 5.42 -5.42
CA ALA A 7 -8.40 4.17 -4.66
C ALA A 7 -8.03 4.36 -3.18
N ILE A 8 -7.11 5.27 -2.87
CA ILE A 8 -6.71 5.57 -1.47
C ILE A 8 -7.90 6.17 -0.71
N GLY A 9 -8.60 7.13 -1.32
CA GLY A 9 -9.82 7.72 -0.74
C GLY A 9 -10.93 6.70 -0.51
N MET A 10 -11.17 5.82 -1.49
CA MET A 10 -12.15 4.73 -1.36
C MET A 10 -11.80 3.75 -0.24
N VAL A 11 -10.53 3.34 -0.13
CA VAL A 11 -10.07 2.47 0.95
C VAL A 11 -10.24 3.17 2.31
N LYS A 12 -9.84 4.43 2.42
CA LYS A 12 -10.01 5.23 3.64
C LYS A 12 -11.48 5.27 4.07
N GLU A 13 -12.38 5.70 3.18
CA GLU A 13 -13.81 5.83 3.50
C GLU A 13 -14.40 4.50 3.98
N LYS A 14 -14.03 3.39 3.32
CA LYS A 14 -14.55 2.07 3.68
C LYS A 14 -13.98 1.59 5.02
N LEU A 15 -12.69 1.81 5.31
CA LEU A 15 -12.11 1.50 6.62
C LEU A 15 -12.72 2.36 7.74
N GLU A 16 -12.99 3.64 7.50
CA GLU A 16 -13.68 4.48 8.49
C GLU A 16 -15.10 3.99 8.78
N LYS A 17 -15.81 3.47 7.77
CA LYS A 17 -17.13 2.84 7.96
C LYS A 17 -17.07 1.55 8.80
N GLU A 18 -15.95 0.84 8.77
CA GLU A 18 -15.69 -0.32 9.64
C GLU A 18 -15.30 0.09 11.07
N GLY A 19 -15.13 1.39 11.33
CA GLY A 19 -14.82 1.93 12.65
C GLY A 19 -13.34 2.17 12.92
N PHE A 20 -12.47 2.11 11.90
CA PHE A 20 -11.06 2.48 12.04
C PHE A 20 -10.87 4.00 12.01
N GLU A 21 -9.91 4.49 12.79
CA GLU A 21 -9.40 5.85 12.66
C GLU A 21 -8.30 5.86 11.60
N VAL A 22 -8.52 6.56 10.47
CA VAL A 22 -7.60 6.52 9.33
C VAL A 22 -7.00 7.89 9.07
N ALA A 23 -5.69 8.01 9.29
CA ALA A 23 -4.90 9.15 8.86
C ALA A 23 -4.20 8.85 7.52
N LEU A 24 -4.15 9.83 6.63
CA LEU A 24 -3.38 9.75 5.39
C LEU A 24 -2.03 10.42 5.59
N PHE A 25 -1.01 9.91 4.90
CA PHE A 25 0.27 10.59 4.78
C PHE A 25 0.09 11.92 4.04
N ASP A 26 0.42 13.04 4.69
CA ASP A 26 0.28 14.37 4.11
C ASP A 26 1.52 14.73 3.27
N TYR A 27 1.40 14.52 1.96
CA TYR A 27 2.43 14.88 0.99
C TYR A 27 2.61 16.40 0.82
N ALA A 28 1.62 17.22 1.18
CA ALA A 28 1.67 18.68 1.05
C ALA A 28 2.32 19.34 2.27
N HIS A 29 2.12 18.79 3.46
CA HIS A 29 2.70 19.26 4.72
C HIS A 29 3.39 18.10 5.45
N PRO A 30 4.59 17.70 5.02
CA PRO A 30 5.33 16.63 5.67
C PRO A 30 5.59 16.96 7.15
N ASP A 31 5.32 16.00 8.03
CA ASP A 31 5.65 16.10 9.45
C ASP A 31 7.17 15.88 9.62
N PHE A 32 7.90 17.00 9.70
CA PHE A 32 9.35 16.97 9.89
C PHE A 32 9.75 16.30 11.21
N TYR A 33 8.92 16.32 12.25
CA TYR A 33 9.25 15.61 13.48
C TYR A 33 9.23 14.11 13.24
N GLU A 34 8.15 13.57 12.65
CA GLU A 34 8.05 12.15 12.30
C GLU A 34 9.18 11.70 11.36
N MET A 35 9.54 12.54 10.39
CA MET A 35 10.55 12.24 9.38
C MET A 35 12.00 12.29 9.87
N PHE A 36 12.32 13.17 10.83
CA PHE A 36 13.71 13.44 11.22
C PHE A 36 14.03 13.12 12.69
N GLU A 37 13.03 13.06 13.58
CA GLU A 37 13.23 12.98 15.04
C GLU A 37 12.45 11.85 15.74
N GLY A 38 11.19 11.62 15.37
CA GLY A 38 10.27 10.71 16.08
C GLY A 38 10.67 9.23 15.99
N GLY A 39 11.25 8.82 14.86
CA GLY A 39 11.69 7.45 14.66
C GLY A 39 10.58 6.41 14.83
N VAL A 40 10.95 5.18 15.14
CA VAL A 40 10.01 4.05 15.23
C VAL A 40 9.01 4.18 16.38
N GLU A 41 9.44 4.70 17.53
CA GLU A 41 8.59 4.77 18.73
C GLU A 41 7.45 5.78 18.57
N ASP A 42 7.68 6.87 17.83
CA ASP A 42 6.64 7.83 17.47
C ASP A 42 5.56 7.16 16.61
N ILE A 43 5.95 6.42 15.57
CA ILE A 43 5.00 5.69 14.70
C ILE A 43 4.20 4.65 15.48
N LYS A 44 4.85 3.83 16.32
CA LYS A 44 4.15 2.85 17.18
C LYS A 44 3.13 3.49 18.12
N SER A 45 3.40 4.71 18.58
CA SER A 45 2.50 5.41 19.50
C SER A 45 1.26 5.97 18.79
N LYS A 46 1.38 6.25 17.48
CA LYS A 46 0.33 6.84 16.64
C LYS A 46 -0.50 5.80 15.89
N PHE A 47 0.12 4.70 15.46
CA PHE A 47 -0.47 3.73 14.54
C PHE A 47 -0.27 2.29 14.98
N ASP A 48 -1.31 1.49 14.82
CA ASP A 48 -1.32 0.04 15.03
C ASP A 48 -1.11 -0.76 13.73
N LEU A 49 -1.41 -0.14 12.58
CA LEU A 49 -1.29 -0.75 11.26
C LEU A 49 -0.99 0.31 10.18
N ALA A 50 -0.02 0.03 9.31
CA ALA A 50 0.17 0.79 8.08
C ALA A 50 -0.46 0.09 6.86
N VAL A 51 -1.21 0.83 6.06
CA VAL A 51 -1.85 0.31 4.83
C VAL A 51 -1.34 1.09 3.63
N TYR A 52 -0.57 0.43 2.77
CA TYR A 52 -0.11 0.99 1.52
C TYR A 52 -1.09 0.66 0.40
N VAL A 53 -1.54 1.67 -0.34
CA VAL A 53 -2.44 1.49 -1.48
C VAL A 53 -1.77 2.08 -2.72
N ALA A 54 -1.42 1.23 -3.69
CA ALA A 54 -0.72 1.64 -4.89
C ALA A 54 -1.58 1.50 -6.15
N CYS A 55 -1.82 2.63 -6.81
CA CYS A 55 -2.55 2.75 -8.06
C CYS A 55 -1.66 3.36 -9.16
N ILE A 56 -0.65 2.62 -9.60
CA ILE A 56 0.25 3.02 -10.68
C ILE A 56 -0.21 2.36 -11.98
N ASP A 57 -1.15 3.00 -12.67
CA ASP A 57 -1.74 2.49 -13.91
C ASP A 57 -0.98 2.97 -15.17
N THR A 58 -1.40 2.46 -16.32
CA THR A 58 -0.92 2.74 -17.66
C THR A 58 -1.23 4.19 -18.06
N ALA A 59 -0.28 5.10 -17.87
CA ALA A 59 -0.34 6.42 -18.50
C ALA A 59 0.50 6.44 -19.80
N SER A 60 -0.02 7.07 -20.86
CA SER A 60 0.66 7.12 -22.17
C SER A 60 2.01 7.85 -22.15
N ASN A 61 2.26 8.65 -21.11
CA ASN A 61 3.48 9.45 -20.93
C ASN A 61 4.40 8.92 -19.82
N GLN A 62 4.11 7.76 -19.24
CA GLN A 62 4.98 7.12 -18.24
C GLN A 62 5.74 5.95 -18.89
N SER A 63 7.07 6.03 -18.87
CA SER A 63 7.96 5.00 -19.40
C SER A 63 8.15 3.82 -18.44
N VAL A 64 7.90 4.03 -17.14
CA VAL A 64 8.06 3.03 -16.08
C VAL A 64 6.86 3.04 -15.14
N ARG A 65 6.55 1.88 -14.56
CA ARG A 65 5.46 1.68 -13.58
C ARG A 65 6.01 1.15 -12.26
N ARG A 66 7.03 1.84 -11.76
CA ARG A 66 7.71 1.51 -10.49
C ARG A 66 7.19 2.42 -9.40
N ILE A 67 7.23 1.97 -8.16
CA ILE A 67 6.97 2.86 -7.03
C ILE A 67 8.06 3.93 -7.02
N ASP A 68 7.64 5.19 -6.97
CA ASP A 68 8.51 6.34 -6.78
C ASP A 68 8.27 6.90 -5.39
N TRP A 69 9.07 6.43 -4.42
CA TRP A 69 9.02 6.90 -3.04
C TRP A 69 9.42 8.38 -2.98
N VAL A 70 8.90 9.10 -1.99
CA VAL A 70 9.16 10.54 -1.85
C VAL A 70 10.67 10.81 -1.79
N HIS A 71 11.16 11.72 -2.64
CA HIS A 71 12.60 12.02 -2.71
C HIS A 71 13.18 12.58 -1.40
N LEU A 72 12.33 13.10 -0.53
CA LEU A 72 12.70 13.52 0.81
C LEU A 72 12.89 12.27 1.70
N MET A 73 14.08 11.67 1.59
CA MET A 73 14.53 10.52 2.38
C MET A 73 13.70 9.24 2.25
N ALA A 74 12.84 9.11 1.22
CA ALA A 74 11.89 8.00 1.09
C ALA A 74 11.06 7.80 2.36
N ALA A 75 10.62 8.90 2.98
CA ALA A 75 9.89 8.87 4.25
C ALA A 75 8.57 8.08 4.19
N ASP A 76 7.96 7.98 3.01
CA ASP A 76 6.78 7.17 2.76
C ASP A 76 7.10 5.70 2.42
N ALA A 77 8.38 5.28 2.40
CA ALA A 77 8.76 3.88 2.26
C ALA A 77 8.49 3.10 3.56
N PRO A 78 8.31 1.77 3.50
CA PRO A 78 7.99 0.96 4.67
C PRO A 78 9.25 0.60 5.48
N TRP A 79 9.85 1.57 6.18
CA TRP A 79 11.10 1.39 6.94
C TRP A 79 10.89 0.84 8.36
N PHE A 80 9.67 0.89 8.90
CA PHE A 80 9.31 0.53 10.28
C PHE A 80 8.66 -0.88 10.41
N LEU A 81 8.79 -1.74 9.41
CA LEU A 81 8.06 -3.03 9.32
C LEU A 81 8.38 -4.09 10.38
N ASN A 82 9.42 -3.89 11.18
CA ASN A 82 9.73 -4.76 12.31
C ASN A 82 8.90 -4.43 13.55
N ASP A 83 8.26 -3.27 13.54
CA ASP A 83 7.78 -2.58 14.72
C ASP A 83 6.29 -2.28 14.63
N VAL A 84 5.82 -1.88 13.45
CA VAL A 84 4.39 -1.72 13.15
C VAL A 84 4.04 -2.65 11.99
N PRO A 85 3.01 -3.50 12.13
CA PRO A 85 2.50 -4.31 11.02
C PRO A 85 2.14 -3.43 9.82
N ALA A 86 2.40 -3.93 8.62
CA ALA A 86 1.93 -3.28 7.41
C ALA A 86 1.38 -4.26 6.40
N MET A 87 0.39 -3.79 5.64
CA MET A 87 -0.11 -4.46 4.45
C MET A 87 0.03 -3.57 3.23
N PHE A 88 0.18 -4.19 2.07
CA PHE A 88 0.26 -3.49 0.79
C PHE A 88 -0.81 -4.02 -0.16
N ILE A 89 -1.59 -3.11 -0.73
CA ILE A 89 -2.68 -3.37 -1.67
C ILE A 89 -2.32 -2.72 -3.00
N SER A 90 -2.01 -3.55 -4.00
CA SER A 90 -1.80 -3.09 -5.37
C SER A 90 -3.08 -3.22 -6.18
N VAL A 91 -3.64 -2.11 -6.64
CA VAL A 91 -4.88 -2.08 -7.44
C VAL A 91 -4.64 -1.97 -8.95
N ALA A 92 -3.39 -2.08 -9.42
CA ALA A 92 -3.07 -2.02 -10.84
C ALA A 92 -1.91 -2.95 -11.22
N ASN A 93 -0.67 -2.53 -10.96
CA ASN A 93 0.52 -3.30 -11.33
C ASN A 93 0.78 -4.49 -10.37
N PRO A 94 0.83 -5.74 -10.85
CA PRO A 94 1.02 -6.90 -9.98
C PRO A 94 2.44 -7.09 -9.44
N TYR A 95 3.40 -6.25 -9.88
CA TYR A 95 4.82 -6.41 -9.60
C TYR A 95 5.39 -5.43 -8.56
N HIS A 96 4.55 -4.68 -7.83
CA HIS A 96 5.00 -3.72 -6.82
C HIS A 96 5.80 -4.35 -5.67
N LEU A 97 5.68 -5.67 -5.45
CA LEU A 97 6.51 -6.38 -4.49
C LEU A 97 8.01 -6.27 -4.81
N LEU A 98 8.38 -6.05 -6.08
CA LEU A 98 9.77 -5.79 -6.47
C LEU A 98 10.33 -4.50 -5.83
N ASP A 99 9.48 -3.49 -5.63
CA ASP A 99 9.85 -2.20 -5.05
C ASP A 99 9.66 -2.15 -3.53
N ALA A 100 8.85 -3.07 -2.98
CA ALA A 100 8.58 -3.18 -1.55
C ALA A 100 8.76 -4.63 -1.02
N PRO A 101 9.91 -5.29 -1.25
CA PRO A 101 10.08 -6.72 -0.94
C PRO A 101 10.05 -7.03 0.56
N MET A 102 10.19 -6.01 1.41
CA MET A 102 10.16 -6.15 2.86
C MET A 102 8.73 -6.34 3.40
N ILE A 103 7.69 -6.04 2.61
CA ILE A 103 6.29 -6.20 3.02
C ILE A 103 5.95 -7.68 3.18
N LYS A 104 5.37 -8.03 4.33
CA LYS A 104 4.99 -9.40 4.69
C LYS A 104 3.58 -9.77 4.22
N THR A 105 2.68 -8.78 4.10
CA THR A 105 1.29 -8.97 3.68
C THR A 105 1.04 -8.18 2.41
N PHE A 106 0.93 -8.85 1.27
CA PHE A 106 0.81 -8.22 -0.04
C PHE A 106 -0.42 -8.76 -0.81
N ILE A 107 -1.27 -7.85 -1.28
CA ILE A 107 -2.53 -8.15 -1.97
C ILE A 107 -2.49 -7.54 -3.38
N ASN A 108 -2.65 -8.39 -4.40
CA ASN A 108 -2.89 -7.94 -5.77
C ASN A 108 -4.40 -7.93 -6.06
N ALA A 109 -4.92 -6.74 -6.35
CA ALA A 109 -6.32 -6.48 -6.68
C ALA A 109 -6.53 -6.13 -8.17
N TYR A 110 -5.46 -5.84 -8.92
CA TYR A 110 -5.39 -5.75 -10.39
C TYR A 110 -6.21 -4.65 -11.08
N THR A 111 -7.25 -4.10 -10.44
CA THR A 111 -8.11 -3.07 -11.05
C THR A 111 -8.55 -2.03 -10.02
N PRO A 112 -8.41 -0.72 -10.30
CA PRO A 112 -8.78 0.36 -9.38
C PRO A 112 -10.26 0.73 -9.50
N SER A 113 -11.15 -0.25 -9.34
CA SER A 113 -12.61 -0.05 -9.36
C SER A 113 -13.18 -0.09 -7.94
N GLU A 114 -14.31 0.59 -7.71
CA GLU A 114 -14.96 0.60 -6.40
C GLU A 114 -15.35 -0.81 -5.94
N GLU A 115 -15.89 -1.62 -6.85
CA GLU A 115 -16.29 -3.00 -6.56
C GLU A 115 -15.11 -3.87 -6.14
N VAL A 116 -13.94 -3.67 -6.74
CA VAL A 116 -12.71 -4.38 -6.35
C VAL A 116 -12.23 -3.90 -4.98
N VAL A 117 -12.27 -2.61 -4.70
CA VAL A 117 -11.90 -2.07 -3.39
C VAL A 117 -12.86 -2.60 -2.31
N ASP A 118 -14.16 -2.67 -2.56
CA ASP A 118 -15.14 -3.30 -1.67
C ASP A 118 -14.79 -4.75 -1.37
N GLN A 119 -14.47 -5.53 -2.40
CA GLN A 119 -14.08 -6.92 -2.22
C GLN A 119 -12.76 -7.08 -1.47
N VAL A 120 -11.81 -6.16 -1.63
CA VAL A 120 -10.58 -6.15 -0.83
C VAL A 120 -10.91 -5.91 0.64
N VAL A 121 -11.75 -4.92 0.95
CA VAL A 121 -12.17 -4.60 2.33
C VAL A 121 -12.90 -5.80 2.96
N GLU A 122 -13.88 -6.38 2.30
CA GLU A 122 -14.58 -7.59 2.81
C GLU A 122 -13.63 -8.74 3.14
N LYS A 123 -12.54 -8.89 2.38
CA LYS A 123 -11.55 -9.96 2.57
C LYS A 123 -10.60 -9.68 3.72
N ILE A 124 -10.08 -8.46 3.84
CA ILE A 124 -9.20 -8.09 4.97
C ILE A 124 -9.98 -8.06 6.29
N MET A 125 -11.28 -7.79 6.25
CA MET A 125 -12.16 -7.90 7.42
C MET A 125 -12.58 -9.35 7.75
N GLY A 126 -12.16 -10.33 6.97
CA GLY A 126 -12.42 -11.75 7.21
C GLY A 126 -13.86 -12.20 6.89
N ARG A 127 -14.67 -11.36 6.24
CA ARG A 127 -16.05 -11.68 5.84
C ARG A 127 -16.13 -12.45 4.52
N SER A 128 -15.05 -12.42 3.73
CA SER A 128 -14.92 -13.14 2.47
C SER A 128 -13.51 -13.73 2.32
N GLU A 129 -13.39 -14.90 1.70
CA GLU A 129 -12.08 -15.50 1.43
C GLU A 129 -11.41 -14.91 0.18
N PHE A 130 -10.07 -14.95 0.15
CA PHE A 130 -9.29 -14.73 -1.06
C PHE A 130 -9.36 -15.96 -1.96
N LYS A 131 -9.87 -15.77 -3.18
CA LYS A 131 -10.04 -16.84 -4.19
C LYS A 131 -9.21 -16.62 -5.45
N GLY A 132 -8.49 -15.49 -5.51
CA GLY A 132 -7.68 -15.13 -6.67
C GLY A 132 -6.46 -16.03 -6.79
N VAL A 133 -6.12 -16.38 -8.03
CA VAL A 133 -4.87 -17.03 -8.39
C VAL A 133 -4.10 -16.02 -9.24
N ASN A 134 -2.84 -15.77 -8.91
CA ASN A 134 -2.03 -14.83 -9.66
C ASN A 134 -1.88 -15.33 -11.11
N PRO A 135 -2.25 -14.53 -12.13
CA PRO A 135 -2.09 -14.92 -13.54
C PRO A 135 -0.64 -14.74 -14.04
N VAL A 136 0.23 -14.19 -13.20
CA VAL A 136 1.64 -13.88 -13.44
C VAL A 136 2.47 -14.24 -12.20
N ASP A 137 3.79 -14.31 -12.33
CA ASP A 137 4.68 -14.42 -11.17
C ASP A 137 4.89 -13.03 -10.52
N PRO A 138 4.32 -12.75 -9.33
CA PRO A 138 4.47 -11.46 -8.67
C PRO A 138 5.89 -11.24 -8.10
N PHE A 139 6.73 -12.29 -8.00
CA PHE A 139 8.10 -12.21 -7.50
C PHE A 139 9.13 -11.94 -8.60
N CYS A 140 8.70 -11.90 -9.87
CA CYS A 140 9.53 -11.63 -11.04
C CYS A 140 10.78 -12.53 -11.16
N GLY A 141 10.76 -13.74 -10.58
CA GLY A 141 11.91 -14.65 -10.52
C GLY A 141 13.13 -14.14 -9.73
N VAL A 142 13.00 -13.05 -8.95
CA VAL A 142 14.14 -12.41 -8.26
C VAL A 142 14.28 -12.89 -6.80
N TRP A 143 13.18 -13.35 -6.19
CA TRP A 143 13.10 -13.61 -4.76
C TRP A 143 12.80 -15.08 -4.46
N GLY A 144 13.80 -15.96 -4.53
CA GLY A 144 13.78 -17.31 -3.93
C GLY A 144 12.53 -18.16 -4.16
N ALA A 145 11.74 -17.88 -5.20
CA ALA A 145 10.53 -18.58 -5.56
C ALA A 145 10.90 -19.87 -6.30
N GLU A 146 11.67 -20.72 -5.64
CA GLU A 146 11.67 -22.15 -5.95
C GLU A 146 10.54 -22.78 -5.14
N HIS A 147 9.78 -23.62 -5.83
CA HIS A 147 8.48 -24.18 -5.45
C HIS A 147 8.47 -25.01 -4.17
#